data_AF-S8CIW7-F1
#
_entry.id   AF-S8CIW7-F1
#
_cell.length_a   1.000
_cell.length_b   1.000
_cell.length_c   1.000
_cell.angle_alpha   90.00
_cell.angle_beta   90.00
_cell.angle_gamma   90.00
#
_symmetry.space_group_name_H-M   'P 1'
#
loop_
_entity.id
_entity.type
_entity.pdbx_description
1 polymer ?
#
loop_
_entity_poly.entity_id
_entity_poly.type
_entity_poly.pdbx_seq_one_letter_code
_entity_poly.pdbx_strand_id
1 'polypeptide(L)'
;MAHRRSTLLLLLCALSCYLGAIAAKSYYDILQVSRGASEDQIKRSYRKLALQYHPDKNPGNEEANKKFAEINNAYEVLIDSEKRQIYDSYGEEGLKQHAAGGGRAGGGMNIQDIFSSFFGGGGGNMEEEEKVVKGDDVIVDLDASLEDLYMGGTLKVWRVKNVIKPAPGKRRCNCRNEVYHRQIGPGMFQQMTEQVCEQCPNVKYEREGEFISVDIEKGMQDGQEVVFFEDGEPKIDGEAGDLR
;
A
#
# COMPACT_ATOMS: atom_id res chain seq x y z
N MET A 1 -42.58 21.02 51.03
CA MET A 1 -41.41 21.37 50.19
C MET A 1 -40.38 20.25 50.02
N ALA A 2 -40.45 19.14 50.77
CA ALA A 2 -39.45 18.04 50.69
C ALA A 2 -39.58 17.12 49.45
N HIS A 3 -40.81 16.84 48.98
CA HIS A 3 -41.01 15.92 47.85
C HIS A 3 -40.47 16.45 46.50
N ARG A 4 -40.55 17.77 46.23
CA ARG A 4 -39.99 18.37 45.01
C ARG A 4 -38.46 18.35 44.95
N ARG A 5 -37.78 18.29 46.10
CA ARG A 5 -36.31 18.21 46.17
C ARG A 5 -35.81 16.78 45.98
N SER A 6 -36.56 15.80 46.49
CA SER A 6 -36.28 14.37 46.32
C SER A 6 -36.44 13.91 44.86
N THR A 7 -37.46 14.37 44.15
CA THR A 7 -37.64 14.05 42.72
C THR A 7 -36.58 14.72 41.82
N LEU A 8 -36.13 15.92 42.16
CA LEU A 8 -35.03 16.61 41.45
C LEU A 8 -33.69 15.90 41.66
N LEU A 9 -33.43 15.38 42.86
CA LEU A 9 -32.23 14.58 43.17
C LEU A 9 -32.22 13.23 42.46
N LEU A 10 -33.37 12.55 42.37
CA LEU A 10 -33.49 11.29 41.62
C LEU A 10 -33.37 11.50 40.11
N LEU A 11 -33.90 12.60 39.57
CA LEU A 11 -33.72 12.96 38.16
C LEU A 11 -32.29 13.39 37.86
N LEU A 12 -31.61 14.12 38.75
CA LEU A 12 -30.19 14.46 38.61
C LEU A 12 -29.28 13.24 38.69
N CYS A 13 -29.55 12.30 39.61
CA CYS A 13 -28.84 11.02 39.66
C CYS A 13 -29.09 10.18 38.39
N ALA A 14 -30.34 10.08 37.93
CA ALA A 14 -30.67 9.36 36.70
C ALA A 14 -30.02 10.01 35.46
N LEU A 15 -30.00 11.34 35.38
CA LEU A 15 -29.32 12.08 34.32
C LEU A 15 -27.79 11.89 34.40
N SER A 16 -27.20 11.89 35.60
CA SER A 16 -25.77 11.61 35.81
C SER A 16 -25.38 10.17 35.48
N CYS A 17 -26.26 9.19 35.73
CA CYS A 17 -26.10 7.81 35.28
C CYS A 17 -26.23 7.68 33.76
N TYR A 18 -27.08 8.50 33.12
CA TYR A 18 -27.22 8.55 31.66
C TYR A 18 -25.99 9.17 31.00
N LEU A 19 -25.37 10.17 31.63
CA LEU A 19 -24.12 10.81 31.18
C LEU A 19 -22.89 9.92 31.38
N GLY A 20 -22.89 9.02 32.38
CA GLY A 20 -21.81 8.05 32.61
C GLY A 20 -21.79 6.87 31.64
N ALA A 21 -22.82 6.70 30.81
CA ALA A 21 -22.95 5.63 29.82
C ALA A 21 -22.47 6.02 28.41
N ILE A 22 -21.74 7.14 28.27
CA ILE A 22 -20.91 7.38 27.08
C ILE A 22 -19.62 6.57 27.29
N ALA A 23 -19.76 5.24 27.29
CA ALA A 23 -18.62 4.36 27.23
C ALA A 23 -17.90 4.64 25.91
N ALA A 24 -16.59 4.87 25.97
CA ALA A 24 -15.75 4.91 24.79
C ALA A 24 -16.07 3.69 23.92
N LYS A 25 -16.34 3.92 22.61
CA LYS A 25 -16.71 2.84 21.69
C LYS A 25 -15.59 1.81 21.69
N SER A 26 -15.89 0.55 21.99
CA SER A 26 -14.86 -0.50 21.92
C SER A 26 -14.53 -0.84 20.46
N TYR A 27 -13.34 -1.35 20.19
CA TYR A 27 -12.95 -1.81 18.84
C TYR A 27 -13.88 -2.90 18.31
N TYR A 28 -14.44 -3.70 19.21
CA TYR A 28 -15.46 -4.69 18.88
C TYR A 28 -16.76 -4.04 18.41
N ASP A 29 -17.19 -2.93 19.02
CA ASP A 29 -18.37 -2.17 18.60
C ASP A 29 -18.16 -1.48 17.25
N ILE A 30 -16.94 -0.96 17.01
CA ILE A 30 -16.55 -0.33 15.73
C ILE A 30 -16.60 -1.34 14.59
N LEU A 31 -16.05 -2.54 14.82
CA LEU A 31 -16.12 -3.65 13.86
C LEU A 31 -17.45 -4.40 13.88
N GLN A 32 -18.42 -4.01 14.71
CA GLN A 32 -19.73 -4.67 14.82
C GLN A 32 -19.64 -6.18 15.09
N VAL A 33 -18.67 -6.59 15.91
CA VAL A 33 -18.43 -7.99 16.27
C VAL A 33 -18.51 -8.17 17.79
N SER A 34 -18.80 -9.40 18.23
CA SER A 34 -18.76 -9.72 19.68
C SER A 34 -17.31 -9.75 20.18
N ARG A 35 -17.10 -9.49 21.48
CA ARG A 35 -15.78 -9.63 22.14
C ARG A 35 -15.18 -11.02 21.97
N GLY A 36 -16.02 -12.05 21.89
CA GLY A 36 -15.63 -13.45 21.64
C GLY A 36 -15.52 -13.83 20.16
N ALA A 37 -15.49 -12.87 19.24
CA ALA A 37 -15.45 -13.17 17.81
C ALA A 37 -14.14 -13.86 17.39
N SER A 38 -14.26 -14.83 16.50
CA SER A 38 -13.11 -15.46 15.87
C SER A 38 -12.43 -14.52 14.87
N GLU A 39 -11.15 -14.77 14.56
CA GLU A 39 -10.42 -13.99 13.55
C GLU A 39 -11.14 -13.94 12.20
N ASP A 40 -11.76 -15.05 11.79
CA ASP A 40 -12.54 -15.12 10.55
C ASP A 40 -13.76 -14.18 10.58
N GLN A 41 -14.41 -14.04 11.73
CA GLN A 41 -15.54 -13.13 11.89
C GLN A 41 -15.07 -11.66 11.84
N ILE A 42 -13.93 -11.36 12.47
CA ILE A 42 -13.29 -10.03 12.42
C ILE A 42 -12.91 -9.67 10.97
N LYS A 43 -12.24 -10.58 10.24
CA LYS A 43 -11.87 -10.39 8.82
C LYS A 43 -13.07 -10.21 7.91
N ARG A 44 -14.18 -10.91 8.17
CA ARG A 44 -15.41 -10.77 7.38
C ARG A 44 -16.07 -9.42 7.63
N SER A 45 -16.17 -9.01 8.90
CA SER A 45 -16.77 -7.72 9.25
C SER A 45 -15.94 -6.54 8.74
N TYR A 46 -14.62 -6.62 8.88
CA TYR A 46 -13.69 -5.64 8.32
C TYR A 46 -13.89 -5.46 6.82
N ARG A 47 -13.88 -6.55 6.04
CA ARG A 47 -14.10 -6.48 4.58
C ARG A 47 -15.43 -5.81 4.22
N LYS A 48 -16.50 -6.11 4.95
CA LYS A 48 -17.82 -5.51 4.74
C LYS A 48 -17.82 -4.01 5.02
N LEU A 49 -17.24 -3.59 6.14
CA LEU A 49 -17.20 -2.18 6.55
C LEU A 49 -16.21 -1.37 5.70
N ALA A 50 -15.05 -1.94 5.37
CA ALA A 50 -14.06 -1.32 4.50
C ALA A 50 -14.63 -1.04 3.10
N LEU A 51 -15.41 -1.96 2.53
CA LEU A 51 -16.11 -1.72 1.25
C LEU A 51 -17.19 -0.63 1.35
N GLN A 52 -17.87 -0.51 2.50
CA GLN A 52 -18.92 0.50 2.70
C GLN A 52 -18.35 1.91 2.86
N TYR A 53 -17.23 2.04 3.58
CA TYR A 53 -16.60 3.33 3.90
C TYR A 53 -15.35 3.63 3.07
N HIS A 54 -15.13 2.88 1.98
CA HIS A 54 -13.97 3.10 1.11
C HIS A 54 -14.00 4.51 0.50
N PRO A 55 -12.87 5.23 0.44
CA PRO A 55 -12.80 6.60 -0.11
C PRO A 55 -13.21 6.67 -1.58
N ASP A 56 -12.92 5.63 -2.36
CA ASP A 56 -13.34 5.52 -3.78
C ASP A 56 -14.87 5.53 -3.96
N LYS A 57 -15.60 4.88 -3.04
CA LYS A 57 -17.07 4.83 -3.08
C LYS A 57 -17.73 6.02 -2.39
N ASN A 58 -16.97 6.76 -1.57
CA ASN A 58 -17.44 7.91 -0.81
C ASN A 58 -16.51 9.12 -0.99
N PRO A 59 -16.30 9.60 -2.23
CA PRO A 59 -15.38 10.70 -2.49
C PRO A 59 -15.87 11.98 -1.79
N GLY A 60 -14.98 12.64 -1.04
CA GLY A 60 -15.26 13.91 -0.37
C GLY A 60 -16.08 13.83 0.93
N ASN A 61 -16.37 12.63 1.45
CA ASN A 61 -17.08 12.49 2.72
C ASN A 61 -16.10 12.32 3.89
N GLU A 62 -15.86 13.39 4.64
CA GLU A 62 -14.97 13.37 5.81
C GLU A 62 -15.42 12.43 6.92
N GLU A 63 -16.73 12.22 7.10
CA GLU A 63 -17.25 11.29 8.12
C GLU A 63 -16.99 9.84 7.74
N ALA A 64 -17.09 9.50 6.45
CA ALA A 64 -16.73 8.18 5.95
C ALA A 64 -15.24 7.90 6.14
N ASN A 65 -14.38 8.90 5.86
CA ASN A 65 -12.94 8.79 6.08
C ASN A 65 -12.58 8.58 7.55
N LYS A 66 -13.21 9.32 8.47
CA LYS A 66 -13.01 9.13 9.92
C LYS A 66 -13.42 7.74 10.38
N LYS A 67 -14.59 7.26 9.94
CA LYS A 67 -15.05 5.89 10.23
C LYS A 67 -14.13 4.83 9.65
N PHE A 68 -13.64 5.02 8.42
CA PHE A 68 -12.70 4.11 7.79
C PHE A 68 -11.39 4.01 8.57
N ALA A 69 -10.86 5.13 9.06
CA ALA A 69 -9.68 5.15 9.92
C ALA A 69 -9.93 4.40 11.24
N GLU A 70 -11.08 4.62 11.90
CA GLU A 70 -11.49 3.89 13.10
C GLU A 70 -11.60 2.38 12.86
N ILE A 71 -12.18 1.97 11.72
CA ILE A 71 -12.33 0.56 11.31
C ILE A 71 -10.97 -0.11 11.08
N ASN A 72 -10.04 0.58 10.42
CA ASN A 72 -8.69 0.06 10.18
C ASN A 72 -7.92 -0.13 11.49
N ASN A 73 -7.97 0.86 12.38
CA ASN A 73 -7.32 0.80 13.69
C ASN A 73 -7.86 -0.39 14.52
N ALA A 74 -9.19 -0.51 14.59
CA ALA A 74 -9.84 -1.62 15.29
C ALA A 74 -9.44 -2.99 14.71
N TYR A 75 -9.34 -3.10 13.38
CA TYR A 75 -8.94 -4.35 12.73
C TYR A 75 -7.49 -4.74 13.05
N GLU A 76 -6.55 -3.78 13.00
CA GLU A 76 -5.14 -4.05 13.29
C GLU A 76 -4.92 -4.54 14.71
N VAL A 77 -5.62 -3.95 15.68
CA VAL A 77 -5.54 -4.36 17.08
C VAL A 77 -6.16 -5.73 17.31
N LEU A 78 -7.31 -6.01 16.68
CA LEU A 78 -8.06 -7.25 16.94
C LEU A 78 -7.57 -8.46 16.12
N ILE A 79 -6.83 -8.25 15.04
CA ILE A 79 -6.28 -9.36 14.22
C ILE A 79 -4.99 -9.93 14.80
N ASP A 80 -4.18 -9.10 15.45
CA ASP A 80 -2.96 -9.53 16.11
C ASP A 80 -3.30 -10.08 17.51
N SER A 81 -2.95 -11.35 17.74
CA SER A 81 -3.24 -12.02 19.01
C SER A 81 -2.60 -11.34 20.23
N GLU A 82 -1.42 -10.74 20.08
CA GLU A 82 -0.71 -10.05 21.16
C GLU A 82 -1.37 -8.70 21.45
N LYS A 83 -1.62 -7.88 20.41
CA LYS A 83 -2.31 -6.58 20.56
C LYS A 83 -3.73 -6.76 21.09
N ARG A 84 -4.45 -7.79 20.66
CA ARG A 84 -5.79 -8.11 21.16
C ARG A 84 -5.77 -8.46 22.64
N GLN A 85 -4.80 -9.26 23.10
CA GLN A 85 -4.66 -9.60 24.52
C GLN A 85 -4.36 -8.37 25.38
N ILE A 86 -3.47 -7.49 24.89
CA ILE A 86 -3.14 -6.23 25.58
C ILE A 86 -4.37 -5.33 25.65
N TYR A 87 -5.11 -5.19 24.56
CA TYR A 87 -6.35 -4.42 24.50
C TYR A 87 -7.42 -4.98 25.45
N ASP A 88 -7.61 -6.30 25.47
CA ASP A 88 -8.60 -6.94 26.33
C ASP A 88 -8.24 -6.83 27.83
N SER A 89 -6.95 -6.73 28.15
CA SER A 89 -6.44 -6.66 29.53
C SER A 89 -6.32 -5.24 30.08
N TYR A 90 -5.90 -4.29 29.24
CA TYR A 90 -5.50 -2.94 29.64
C TYR A 90 -6.20 -1.82 28.85
N GLY A 91 -7.07 -2.15 27.90
CA GLY A 91 -7.77 -1.19 27.05
C GLY A 91 -6.85 -0.43 26.08
N GLU A 92 -7.34 0.68 25.54
CA GLU A 92 -6.57 1.53 24.62
C GLU A 92 -5.33 2.16 25.26
N GLU A 93 -5.34 2.36 26.58
CA GLU A 93 -4.22 2.94 27.33
C GLU A 93 -3.02 1.97 27.37
N GLY A 94 -3.27 0.66 27.49
CA GLY A 94 -2.24 -0.36 27.44
C GLY A 94 -1.56 -0.46 26.08
N LEU A 95 -2.31 -0.27 24.99
CA LEU A 95 -1.74 -0.23 23.63
C LEU A 95 -0.81 0.99 23.45
N LYS A 96 -1.19 2.16 23.97
CA LYS A 96 -0.36 3.37 23.92
C LYS A 96 0.93 3.22 24.72
N GLN A 97 0.86 2.57 25.88
CA GLN A 97 2.04 2.30 26.70
C GLN A 97 2.96 1.24 26.06
N HIS A 98 2.40 0.22 25.43
CA HIS A 98 3.15 -0.78 24.67
C HIS A 98 3.86 -0.15 23.45
N ALA A 99 3.23 0.81 22.77
CA ALA A 99 3.85 1.57 21.68
C ALA A 99 4.96 2.54 22.15
N ALA A 100 4.82 3.15 23.34
CA ALA A 100 5.81 4.10 23.88
C ALA A 100 7.01 3.43 24.58
N GLY A 101 6.87 2.17 24.99
CA GLY A 101 7.82 1.42 25.81
C GLY A 101 8.78 0.51 25.04
N GLY A 102 9.45 1.00 23.99
CA GLY A 102 10.71 0.44 23.47
C GLY A 102 10.79 -1.07 23.23
N GLY A 103 9.68 -1.72 22.89
CA GLY A 103 9.59 -3.15 22.60
C GLY A 103 9.69 -3.40 21.08
N ARG A 104 10.64 -4.24 20.72
CA ARG A 104 11.05 -4.57 19.35
C ARG A 104 9.99 -5.45 18.66
N ALA A 105 8.85 -4.87 18.26
CA ALA A 105 7.86 -5.46 17.36
C ALA A 105 7.00 -4.35 16.72
N GLY A 106 7.11 -4.20 15.38
CA GLY A 106 6.13 -3.56 14.50
C GLY A 106 5.48 -2.24 14.92
N GLY A 107 6.06 -1.12 14.50
CA GLY A 107 5.30 0.04 14.01
C GLY A 107 4.29 0.68 14.96
N GLY A 108 4.71 1.08 16.15
CA GLY A 108 3.92 1.94 17.04
C GLY A 108 3.94 3.41 16.62
N MET A 109 3.46 3.73 15.42
CA MET A 109 3.13 5.11 15.05
C MET A 109 1.64 5.31 15.32
N ASN A 110 1.27 6.31 16.12
CA ASN A 110 -0.13 6.66 16.32
C ASN A 110 -0.80 6.81 14.94
N ILE A 111 -1.83 6.02 14.64
CA ILE A 111 -2.48 6.07 13.33
C ILE A 111 -3.14 7.45 13.10
N GLN A 112 -3.48 8.18 14.16
CA GLN A 112 -3.89 9.59 14.04
C GLN A 112 -2.76 10.49 13.47
N ASP A 113 -1.50 10.19 13.79
CA ASP A 113 -0.31 10.89 13.29
C ASP A 113 0.12 10.36 11.91
N ILE A 114 -0.05 9.07 11.62
CA ILE A 114 0.09 8.52 10.26
C ILE A 114 -0.99 9.05 9.33
N PHE A 115 -2.24 9.12 9.78
CA PHE A 115 -3.38 9.57 8.99
C PHE A 115 -3.31 11.08 8.77
N SER A 116 -2.87 11.86 9.77
CA SER A 116 -2.58 13.29 9.56
C SER A 116 -1.36 13.52 8.67
N SER A 117 -0.34 12.64 8.69
CA SER A 117 0.79 12.71 7.74
C SER A 117 0.41 12.24 6.32
N PHE A 118 -0.56 11.34 6.19
CA PHE A 118 -1.06 10.79 4.92
C PHE A 118 -2.11 11.69 4.25
N PHE A 119 -2.96 12.39 5.03
CA PHE A 119 -4.02 13.28 4.54
C PHE A 119 -3.77 14.78 4.77
N GLY A 120 -2.81 15.15 5.61
CA GLY A 120 -2.50 16.53 6.02
C GLY A 120 -1.06 16.92 5.69
N GLY A 121 -0.75 16.97 4.40
CA GLY A 121 0.37 17.73 3.81
C GLY A 121 1.64 17.85 4.65
N GLY A 122 2.46 16.79 4.72
CA GLY A 122 3.75 16.86 5.38
C GLY A 122 4.58 15.57 5.30
N GLY A 123 5.23 15.35 4.17
CA GLY A 123 6.47 14.56 4.06
C GLY A 123 6.41 13.11 4.57
N GLY A 124 5.68 12.24 3.86
CA GLY A 124 5.70 10.81 4.12
C GLY A 124 7.05 10.19 3.75
N ASN A 125 7.69 9.54 4.72
CA ASN A 125 8.47 8.32 4.45
C ASN A 125 7.45 7.25 4.07
N MET A 126 7.06 7.23 2.79
CA MET A 126 6.58 5.99 2.18
C MET A 126 7.74 5.01 2.29
N GLU A 127 7.48 3.84 2.87
CA GLU A 127 8.28 2.66 2.54
C GLU A 127 8.31 2.63 1.00
N GLU A 128 9.47 2.98 0.43
CA GLU A 128 9.74 2.78 -0.98
C GLU A 128 9.65 1.27 -1.18
N GLU A 129 8.47 0.77 -1.52
CA GLU A 129 8.37 -0.46 -2.31
C GLU A 129 9.42 -0.28 -3.40
N GLU A 130 10.40 -1.17 -3.42
CA GLU A 130 11.50 -1.18 -4.37
C GLU A 130 10.87 -1.41 -5.76
N LYS A 131 10.36 -0.34 -6.36
CA LYS A 131 9.68 -0.38 -7.65
C LYS A 131 10.74 -0.82 -8.64
N VAL A 132 10.58 -2.04 -9.14
CA VAL A 132 11.38 -2.52 -10.26
C VAL A 132 11.27 -1.48 -11.37
N VAL A 133 12.43 -0.96 -11.79
CA VAL A 133 12.46 0.12 -12.76
C VAL A 133 11.98 -0.46 -14.10
N LYS A 134 10.78 -0.07 -14.54
CA LYS A 134 10.25 -0.49 -15.84
C LYS A 134 10.86 0.35 -16.96
N GLY A 135 11.09 -0.28 -18.11
CA GLY A 135 11.46 0.38 -19.36
C GLY A 135 10.32 1.21 -19.94
N ASP A 136 10.63 1.99 -20.97
CA ASP A 136 9.66 2.86 -21.62
C ASP A 136 8.70 2.05 -22.51
N ASP A 137 7.41 2.41 -22.49
CA ASP A 137 6.40 1.82 -23.35
C ASP A 137 6.58 2.31 -24.80
N VAL A 138 6.38 1.41 -25.77
CA VAL A 138 6.51 1.70 -27.21
C VAL A 138 5.13 1.65 -27.84
N ILE A 139 4.78 2.68 -28.63
CA ILE A 139 3.51 2.74 -29.36
C ILE A 139 3.80 2.58 -30.85
N VAL A 140 3.12 1.65 -31.52
CA VAL A 140 3.27 1.41 -32.96
C VAL A 140 1.91 1.49 -33.64
N ASP A 141 1.72 2.53 -34.45
CA ASP A 141 0.50 2.69 -35.25
C ASP A 141 0.47 1.66 -36.39
N LEU A 142 -0.63 0.91 -36.49
CA LEU A 142 -0.85 -0.13 -37.50
C LEU A 142 -2.00 0.26 -38.43
N ASP A 143 -1.71 0.28 -39.73
CA ASP A 143 -2.72 0.48 -40.76
C ASP A 143 -3.36 -0.86 -41.14
N ALA A 144 -4.65 -1.03 -40.84
CA ALA A 144 -5.46 -2.20 -41.23
C ALA A 144 -6.54 -1.81 -42.23
N SER A 145 -6.89 -2.73 -43.14
CA SER A 145 -7.99 -2.53 -44.09
C SER A 145 -9.35 -2.79 -43.43
N LEU A 146 -10.43 -2.20 -43.99
CA LEU A 146 -11.79 -2.46 -43.51
C LEU A 146 -12.18 -3.93 -43.68
N GLU A 147 -11.66 -4.58 -44.73
CA GLU A 147 -11.84 -6.01 -44.96
C GLU A 147 -11.22 -6.84 -43.83
N ASP A 148 -10.00 -6.49 -43.39
CA ASP A 148 -9.30 -7.17 -42.29
C ASP A 148 -10.02 -7.01 -40.95
N LEU A 149 -10.53 -5.80 -40.67
CA LEU A 149 -11.32 -5.53 -39.45
C LEU A 149 -12.64 -6.31 -39.45
N TYR A 150 -13.27 -6.51 -40.60
CA TYR A 150 -14.55 -7.25 -40.70
C TYR A 150 -14.36 -8.76 -40.67
N MET A 151 -13.40 -9.28 -41.44
CA MET A 151 -13.19 -10.72 -41.60
C MET A 151 -12.28 -11.31 -40.51
N GLY A 152 -11.49 -10.48 -39.83
CA GLY A 152 -10.40 -10.88 -38.96
C GLY A 152 -9.19 -11.33 -39.77
N GLY A 153 -7.99 -11.11 -39.24
CA GLY A 153 -6.75 -11.39 -39.96
C GLY A 153 -5.53 -11.36 -39.05
N THR A 154 -4.35 -11.59 -39.62
CA THR A 154 -3.07 -11.50 -38.90
C THR A 154 -2.14 -10.57 -39.67
N LEU A 155 -1.72 -9.48 -39.04
CA LEU A 155 -0.86 -8.46 -39.65
C LEU A 155 0.58 -8.69 -39.17
N LYS A 156 1.53 -8.84 -40.10
CA LYS A 156 2.96 -9.03 -39.78
C LYS A 156 3.71 -7.73 -40.00
N VAL A 157 4.31 -7.21 -38.94
CA VAL A 157 4.95 -5.89 -38.92
C VAL A 157 6.43 -6.08 -38.59
N TRP A 158 7.30 -5.42 -39.34
CA TRP A 158 8.72 -5.41 -39.07
C TRP A 158 9.04 -4.32 -38.04
N ARG A 159 9.63 -4.71 -36.92
CA ARG A 159 10.02 -3.81 -35.85
C ARG A 159 11.50 -3.96 -35.55
N VAL A 160 12.17 -2.84 -35.26
CA VAL A 160 13.53 -2.85 -34.72
C VAL A 160 13.45 -2.59 -33.22
N LYS A 161 13.96 -3.51 -32.41
CA LYS A 161 14.02 -3.39 -30.95
C LYS A 161 15.45 -3.40 -30.44
N ASN A 162 15.70 -2.70 -29.33
CA ASN A 162 16.95 -2.85 -28.60
C ASN A 162 16.88 -4.18 -27.84
N VAL A 163 17.96 -4.96 -27.87
CA VAL A 163 18.13 -6.18 -27.07
C VAL A 163 19.38 -6.06 -26.20
N ILE A 164 19.30 -6.57 -24.98
CA ILE A 164 20.43 -6.56 -24.03
C ILE A 164 21.31 -7.77 -24.33
N LYS A 165 22.55 -7.52 -24.76
CA LYS A 165 23.56 -8.57 -24.99
C LYS A 165 24.70 -8.50 -23.99
N PRO A 166 25.30 -9.65 -23.62
CA PRO A 166 26.47 -9.67 -22.74
C PRO A 166 27.65 -8.97 -23.40
N ALA A 167 28.37 -8.17 -22.61
CA ALA A 167 29.57 -7.46 -22.99
C ALA A 167 30.73 -7.86 -22.06
N PRO A 168 31.99 -7.76 -22.53
CA PRO A 168 33.14 -8.05 -21.67
C PRO A 168 33.20 -7.07 -20.49
N GLY A 169 33.64 -7.58 -19.34
CA GLY A 169 33.81 -6.82 -18.09
C GLY A 169 32.70 -7.06 -17.05
N LYS A 170 32.86 -6.40 -15.89
CA LYS A 170 31.86 -6.36 -14.83
C LYS A 170 31.46 -4.92 -14.56
N ARG A 171 30.17 -4.69 -14.27
CA ARG A 171 29.62 -3.39 -13.87
C ARG A 171 29.20 -3.43 -12.40
N ARG A 172 29.15 -2.27 -11.76
CA ARG A 172 28.60 -2.14 -10.41
C ARG A 172 27.09 -2.00 -10.50
N CYS A 173 26.35 -2.79 -9.71
CA CYS A 173 24.89 -2.84 -9.67
C CYS A 173 24.43 -2.97 -8.21
N ASN A 174 23.12 -2.83 -7.95
CA ASN A 174 22.51 -3.03 -6.62
C ASN A 174 23.25 -2.31 -5.50
N CYS A 175 23.61 -1.04 -5.74
CA CYS A 175 24.36 -0.25 -4.79
C CYS A 175 23.47 0.21 -3.63
N ARG A 176 23.81 -0.19 -2.41
CA ARG A 176 23.12 0.23 -1.18
C ARG A 176 24.07 0.95 -0.24
N ASN A 177 23.53 1.90 0.53
CA ASN A 177 24.31 2.61 1.55
C ASN A 177 24.26 1.81 2.84
N GLU A 178 25.39 1.22 3.23
CA GLU A 178 25.53 0.54 4.52
C GLU A 178 26.16 1.47 5.54
N VAL A 179 25.56 1.53 6.72
CA VAL A 179 26.07 2.28 7.86
C VAL A 179 26.92 1.35 8.72
N TYR A 180 28.18 1.69 8.96
CA TYR A 180 29.00 1.01 9.95
C TYR A 180 29.58 1.99 10.97
N HIS A 181 29.79 1.49 12.19
CA HIS A 181 30.39 2.25 13.26
C HIS A 181 31.90 1.98 13.32
N ARG A 182 32.70 3.04 13.22
CA ARG A 182 34.15 2.97 13.37
C ARG A 182 34.57 3.59 14.69
N GLN A 183 35.26 2.84 15.54
CA GLN A 183 35.83 3.38 16.76
C GLN A 183 37.11 4.17 16.45
N ILE A 184 37.13 5.46 16.78
CA ILE A 184 38.28 6.36 16.52
C ILE A 184 39.09 6.59 17.80
N GLY A 185 38.51 6.31 18.96
CA GLY A 185 39.22 6.34 20.24
C GLY A 185 38.45 5.63 21.35
N PRO A 186 39.00 5.57 22.57
CA PRO A 186 38.31 5.01 23.72
C PRO A 186 36.97 5.74 23.95
N GLY A 187 35.85 5.03 23.78
CA GLY A 187 34.50 5.60 23.95
C GLY A 187 33.97 6.49 22.82
N MET A 188 34.71 6.68 21.71
CA MET A 188 34.28 7.53 20.59
C MET A 188 34.05 6.68 19.32
N PHE A 189 32.79 6.53 18.93
CA PHE A 189 32.37 5.85 17.71
C PHE A 189 31.85 6.87 16.68
N GLN A 190 32.38 6.82 15.46
CA GLN A 190 31.86 7.60 14.33
C GLN A 190 30.99 6.68 13.46
N GLN A 191 29.79 7.15 13.13
CA GLN A 191 28.94 6.50 12.13
C GLN A 191 29.42 6.92 10.74
N MET A 192 29.87 5.96 9.94
CA MET A 192 30.26 6.17 8.54
C MET A 192 29.28 5.42 7.64
N THR A 193 28.90 6.04 6.53
CA THR A 193 28.10 5.43 5.46
C THR A 193 29.03 5.04 4.32
N GLU A 194 29.01 3.79 3.89
CA GLU A 194 29.73 3.31 2.70
C GLU A 194 28.76 2.71 1.71
N GLN A 195 28.93 3.07 0.44
CA GLN A 195 28.11 2.55 -0.65
C GLN A 195 28.67 1.20 -1.07
N VAL A 196 27.99 0.13 -0.67
CA VAL A 196 28.32 -1.25 -1.02
C VAL A 196 27.56 -1.61 -2.29
N CYS A 197 28.27 -1.98 -3.34
CA CYS A 197 27.69 -2.39 -4.62
C CYS A 197 28.08 -3.83 -4.96
N GLU A 198 27.18 -4.53 -5.65
CA GLU A 198 27.43 -5.84 -6.23
C GLU A 198 28.15 -5.71 -7.59
N GLN A 199 28.78 -6.79 -8.05
CA GLN A 199 29.45 -6.86 -9.35
C GLN A 199 28.61 -7.70 -10.33
N CYS A 200 27.83 -7.04 -11.19
CA CYS A 200 27.04 -7.68 -12.24
C CYS A 200 27.83 -7.86 -13.55
N PRO A 201 27.42 -8.81 -14.41
CA PRO A 201 27.90 -8.89 -15.79
C PRO A 201 27.65 -7.58 -16.55
N ASN A 202 28.62 -7.17 -17.36
CA ASN A 202 28.45 -6.02 -18.23
C ASN A 202 27.54 -6.38 -19.41
N VAL A 203 26.70 -5.43 -19.84
CA VAL A 203 25.76 -5.62 -20.93
C VAL A 203 25.73 -4.38 -21.83
N LYS A 204 25.38 -4.57 -23.10
CA LYS A 204 25.23 -3.51 -24.10
C LYS A 204 23.88 -3.66 -24.81
N TYR A 205 23.34 -2.54 -25.28
CA TYR A 205 22.20 -2.56 -26.18
C TYR A 205 22.67 -2.82 -27.62
N GLU A 206 21.98 -3.71 -28.31
CA GLU A 206 22.18 -3.98 -29.73
C GLU A 206 20.81 -3.90 -30.43
N ARG A 207 20.75 -3.30 -31.62
CA ARG A 207 19.50 -3.18 -32.38
C ARG A 207 19.29 -4.41 -33.24
N GLU A 208 18.17 -5.10 -33.02
CA GLU A 208 17.75 -6.26 -33.79
C GLU A 208 16.36 -6.04 -34.38
N GLY A 209 16.18 -6.49 -35.62
CA GLY A 209 14.89 -6.45 -36.29
C GLY A 209 14.15 -7.78 -36.15
N GLU A 210 12.89 -7.73 -35.76
CA GLU A 210 12.01 -8.89 -35.58
C GLU A 210 10.65 -8.63 -36.23
N PHE A 211 10.01 -9.69 -36.72
CA PHE A 211 8.63 -9.63 -37.20
C PHE A 211 7.67 -9.93 -36.04
N ILE A 212 6.75 -9.01 -35.77
CA ILE A 212 5.66 -9.21 -34.80
C ILE A 212 4.39 -9.51 -35.59
N SER A 213 3.65 -10.52 -35.16
CA SER A 213 2.31 -10.82 -35.69
C SER A 213 1.26 -10.29 -34.74
N VAL A 214 0.42 -9.38 -35.23
CA VAL A 214 -0.72 -8.83 -34.50
C VAL A 214 -1.99 -9.45 -35.06
N ASP A 215 -2.77 -10.07 -34.18
CA ASP A 215 -4.04 -10.70 -34.54
C ASP A 215 -5.17 -9.67 -34.47
N ILE A 216 -5.88 -9.48 -35.59
CA ILE A 216 -7.02 -8.58 -35.70
C ILE A 216 -8.30 -9.38 -35.45
N GLU A 217 -8.98 -9.07 -34.36
CA GLU A 217 -10.27 -9.64 -34.04
C GLU A 217 -11.38 -9.06 -34.92
N LYS A 218 -12.41 -9.88 -35.19
CA LYS A 218 -13.54 -9.47 -36.03
C LYS A 218 -14.34 -8.38 -35.33
N GLY A 219 -14.51 -7.25 -36.01
CA GLY A 219 -15.23 -6.09 -35.47
C GLY A 219 -14.38 -5.20 -34.57
N MET A 220 -13.04 -5.31 -34.61
CA MET A 220 -12.16 -4.32 -34.00
C MET A 220 -12.48 -2.91 -34.51
N GLN A 221 -12.36 -1.93 -33.61
CA GLN A 221 -12.62 -0.52 -33.91
C GLN A 221 -11.31 0.23 -34.16
N ASP A 222 -11.40 1.32 -34.92
CA ASP A 222 -10.30 2.27 -35.08
C ASP A 222 -9.86 2.85 -33.73
N GLY A 223 -8.56 2.89 -33.48
CA GLY A 223 -7.97 3.30 -32.19
C GLY A 223 -8.02 2.25 -31.07
N GLN A 224 -8.42 1.01 -31.35
CA GLN A 224 -8.33 -0.09 -30.38
C GLN A 224 -6.88 -0.55 -30.21
N GLU A 225 -6.34 -0.47 -28.99
CA GLU A 225 -4.97 -0.87 -28.67
C GLU A 225 -4.83 -2.39 -28.45
N VAL A 226 -3.70 -2.97 -28.86
CA VAL A 226 -3.32 -4.36 -28.58
C VAL A 226 -2.02 -4.35 -27.78
N VAL A 227 -2.08 -4.78 -26.52
CA VAL A 227 -0.94 -4.70 -25.61
C VAL A 227 -0.13 -6.00 -25.63
N PHE A 228 1.16 -5.90 -25.94
CA PHE A 228 2.14 -6.94 -25.75
C PHE A 228 2.98 -6.63 -24.51
N PHE A 229 2.80 -7.44 -23.47
CA PHE A 229 3.52 -7.27 -22.20
C PHE A 229 5.01 -7.55 -22.37
N GLU A 230 5.85 -6.72 -21.73
CA GLU A 230 7.31 -6.86 -21.70
C GLU A 230 8.03 -6.85 -23.06
N ASP A 231 7.35 -6.43 -24.14
CA ASP A 231 7.97 -6.30 -25.46
C ASP A 231 8.35 -4.85 -25.81
N GLY A 232 8.31 -3.90 -24.87
CA GLY A 232 8.71 -2.49 -25.04
C GLY A 232 10.23 -2.25 -25.08
N GLU A 233 10.69 -1.09 -24.59
CA GLU A 233 12.13 -0.81 -24.46
C GLU A 233 12.71 -1.57 -23.26
N PRO A 234 13.82 -2.31 -23.40
CA PRO A 234 14.42 -3.02 -22.28
C PRO A 234 15.21 -2.09 -21.36
N LYS A 235 15.20 -2.37 -20.05
CA LYS A 235 15.98 -1.65 -19.04
C LYS A 235 17.03 -2.56 -18.39
N ILE A 236 18.24 -2.06 -18.21
CA ILE A 236 19.27 -2.77 -17.42
C ILE A 236 18.85 -2.79 -15.94
N ASP A 237 18.86 -3.97 -15.32
CA ASP A 237 18.38 -4.22 -13.93
C ASP A 237 16.90 -3.91 -13.72
N GLY A 238 16.11 -3.91 -14.78
CA GLY A 238 14.69 -3.59 -14.74
C GLY A 238 13.85 -4.51 -15.63
N GLU A 239 12.54 -4.32 -15.56
CA GLU A 239 11.59 -4.96 -16.46
C GLU A 239 11.51 -4.18 -17.77
N ALA A 240 11.18 -4.86 -18.87
CA ALA A 240 10.93 -4.17 -20.14
C ALA A 240 9.60 -3.40 -20.09
N GLY A 241 9.50 -2.33 -20.89
CA GLY A 241 8.23 -1.64 -21.13
C GLY A 241 7.19 -2.54 -21.82
N ASP A 242 5.98 -2.04 -22.02
CA ASP A 242 4.98 -2.70 -22.86
C ASP A 242 5.01 -2.16 -24.29
N LEU A 243 4.59 -2.97 -25.25
CA LEU A 243 4.31 -2.53 -26.62
C LEU A 243 2.79 -2.38 -26.79
N ARG A 244 2.37 -1.26 -27.37
CA ARG A 244 0.96 -0.90 -27.61
C ARG A 244 0.71 -0.53 -29.06
#